data_AF-A0A2N0X7C2-F1
#
_entry.id   AF-A0A2N0X7C2-F1
#
_cell.length_a   1.000
_cell.length_b   1.000
_cell.length_c   1.000
_cell.angle_alpha   90.00
_cell.angle_beta   90.00
_cell.angle_gamma   90.00
#
_symmetry.space_group_name_H-M   'P 1'
#
loop_
_entity.id
_entity.type
_entity.pdbx_description
1 polymer ?
#
loop_
_entity_poly.entity_id
_entity_poly.type
_entity_poly.pdbx_seq_one_letter_code
_entity_poly.pdbx_strand_id
1 'polypeptide(L)' 'MFNIGITELLLLLPLLAAVVLPIVALVVLFRDKRPGSETAIWALVILVATYLGPLVYLVWRTRERPGTAAPTS' A
#
# COMPACT_ATOMS: atom_id res chain seq x y z
N MET A 1 -20.42 21.00 16.49
CA MET A 1 -19.30 21.64 15.81
C MET A 1 -18.40 20.54 15.29
N PHE A 2 -18.31 20.33 13.98
CA PHE A 2 -17.38 19.35 13.42
C PHE A 2 -15.97 19.78 13.83
N ASN A 3 -15.26 18.91 14.54
CA ASN A 3 -13.87 19.16 14.94
C ASN A 3 -13.02 18.92 13.68
N ILE A 4 -12.91 19.97 12.86
CA ILE A 4 -12.27 19.98 11.54
C ILE A 4 -10.91 19.24 11.62
N GLY A 5 -10.11 19.54 12.64
CA GLY A 5 -8.82 18.90 12.91
C GLY A 5 -8.83 17.37 13.10
N ILE A 6 -9.86 16.80 13.73
CA ILE A 6 -9.96 15.33 13.88
C ILE A 6 -10.34 14.67 12.55
N THR A 7 -11.17 15.34 11.77
CA THR A 7 -11.65 14.81 10.48
C THR A 7 -10.50 14.75 9.47
N GLU A 8 -9.68 15.80 9.42
CA GLU A 8 -8.48 15.85 8.56
C GLU A 8 -7.43 14.83 9.00
N LEU A 9 -7.24 14.68 10.32
CA LEU A 9 -6.33 13.66 10.85
C LEU A 9 -6.77 12.25 10.45
N LEU A 10 -8.08 11.94 10.54
CA LEU A 10 -8.62 10.64 10.13
C LEU A 10 -8.46 10.38 8.63
N LEU A 11 -8.58 11.42 7.79
CA LEU A 11 -8.36 11.34 6.35
C LEU A 11 -6.88 11.13 5.99
N LEU A 12 -5.97 11.76 6.73
CA LEU A 12 -4.52 11.65 6.51
C LEU A 12 -3.92 10.39 7.13
N LEU A 13 -4.55 9.83 8.17
CA LEU A 13 -4.09 8.64 8.88
C LEU A 13 -3.75 7.45 7.95
N PRO A 14 -4.60 7.04 6.99
CA PRO A 14 -4.28 5.92 6.10
C PRO A 14 -3.10 6.22 5.18
N LEU A 15 -2.96 7.48 4.72
CA LEU A 15 -1.82 7.90 3.90
C LEU A 15 -0.52 7.86 4.72
N LEU A 16 -0.57 8.35 5.96
CA LEU A 16 0.55 8.29 6.88
C LEU A 16 0.93 6.84 7.20
N ALA A 17 -0.06 5.99 7.47
CA ALA A 17 0.14 4.57 7.76
C ALA A 17 0.80 3.85 6.59
N ALA A 18 0.40 4.14 5.35
CA ALA A 18 0.97 3.53 4.15
C ALA A 18 2.46 3.82 3.95
N VAL A 19 2.98 4.92 4.53
CA VAL A 19 4.41 5.29 4.44
C VAL A 19 5.15 4.90 5.71
N VAL A 20 4.58 5.14 6.89
CA VAL A 20 5.25 4.93 8.17
C VAL A 20 5.38 3.46 8.51
N LEU A 21 4.34 2.63 8.30
CA LEU A 21 4.42 1.19 8.61
C LEU A 21 5.56 0.46 7.89
N PRO A 22 5.74 0.57 6.57
CA PRO A 22 6.81 -0.16 5.90
C PRO A 22 8.19 0.29 6.37
N ILE A 23 8.38 1.59 6.64
CA ILE A 23 9.63 2.13 7.19
C ILE A 23 9.91 1.52 8.57
N VAL A 24 8.92 1.54 9.48
CA VAL A 24 9.07 0.96 10.82
C VAL A 24 9.34 -0.55 10.74
N ALA A 25 8.63 -1.27 9.86
CA ALA A 25 8.84 -2.70 9.65
C ALA A 25 10.25 -3.01 9.16
N LEU A 26 10.79 -2.22 8.22
CA LEU A 26 12.18 -2.36 7.77
C LEU A 26 13.18 -2.08 8.90
N VAL A 27 12.97 -1.02 9.69
CA VAL A 27 13.84 -0.70 10.83
C VAL A 27 13.85 -1.86 11.84
N VAL A 28 12.68 -2.44 12.15
CA VAL A 28 12.59 -3.60 13.04
C VAL A 28 13.29 -4.81 12.43
N LEU A 29 13.08 -5.09 11.14
CA LEU A 29 13.73 -6.20 10.45
C LEU A 29 15.26 -6.09 10.46
N PHE A 30 15.81 -4.90 10.21
CA PHE A 30 17.26 -4.67 10.27
C PHE A 30 17.82 -4.77 11.70
N ARG A 31 17.00 -4.48 12.73
CA ARG A 31 17.38 -4.65 14.13
C ARG A 31 17.40 -6.11 14.59
N ASP A 32 16.58 -6.96 13.97
CA ASP A 32 16.42 -8.38 14.32
C ASP A 32 17.67 -9.24 14.02
N LYS A 33 18.68 -8.71 13.31
CA LYS A 33 19.95 -9.38 12.97
C LYS A 33 19.78 -10.81 12.43
N ARG A 34 18.73 -11.05 11.65
CA ARG A 34 18.46 -12.35 10.98
C ARG A 34 19.56 -12.68 9.97
N PRO A 35 19.74 -13.97 9.61
CA PRO A 35 20.60 -14.35 8.50
C PRO A 35 20.25 -13.56 7.23
N GLY A 36 21.27 -13.18 6.45
CA GLY A 36 21.12 -12.20 5.36
C GLY A 36 20.10 -12.61 4.29
N SER A 37 19.98 -13.90 4.01
CA SER A 37 18.97 -14.44 3.08
C SER A 37 17.54 -14.25 3.61
N GLU A 38 17.31 -14.52 4.89
CA GLU A 38 16.00 -14.36 5.53
C GLU A 38 15.60 -12.88 5.62
N THR A 39 16.56 -12.01 5.92
CA THR A 39 16.36 -10.55 5.92
C THR A 39 15.96 -10.04 4.53
N ALA A 40 16.63 -10.51 3.47
CA ALA A 40 16.31 -10.11 2.11
C ALA A 40 14.89 -10.52 1.69
N ILE A 41 14.47 -11.74 2.06
CA ILE A 41 13.12 -12.23 1.77
C ILE A 41 12.07 -11.37 2.49
N TRP A 42 12.25 -11.10 3.78
CA TRP A 42 11.30 -10.28 4.54
C TRP A 42 11.26 -8.82 4.09
N ALA A 43 12.39 -8.24 3.71
CA ALA A 43 12.43 -6.89 3.17
C ALA A 43 11.61 -6.81 1.87
N LEU A 44 11.74 -7.83 1.01
CA LEU A 44 10.95 -7.93 -0.21
C LEU A 44 9.46 -8.11 0.08
N VAL A 45 9.09 -8.94 1.06
CA VAL A 45 7.69 -9.10 1.51
C VAL A 45 7.10 -7.78 1.99
N ILE A 46 7.81 -7.02 2.83
CA ILE A 46 7.34 -5.72 3.34
C ILE A 46 7.09 -4.74 2.19
N LEU A 47 8.01 -4.65 1.23
CA LEU A 47 7.87 -3.78 0.07
C LEU A 47 6.68 -4.22 -0.80
N VAL A 48 6.59 -5.50 -1.17
CA VAL A 48 5.53 -6.01 -2.05
C VAL A 48 4.15 -5.89 -1.39
N ALA A 49 4.04 -6.19 -0.10
CA ALA A 49 2.78 -6.08 0.65
C ALA A 49 2.23 -4.64 0.65
N THR A 50 3.11 -3.64 0.68
CA THR A 50 2.73 -2.21 0.63
C THR A 50 2.01 -1.87 -0.68
N TYR A 51 2.41 -2.48 -1.80
CA TYR A 51 1.83 -2.22 -3.12
C TYR A 51 0.72 -3.18 -3.53
N LEU A 52 0.50 -4.26 -2.76
CA LEU A 52 -0.43 -5.32 -3.13
C LEU A 52 -1.87 -4.80 -3.26
N GLY A 53 -2.33 -3.98 -2.31
CA GLY A 53 -3.68 -3.39 -2.35
C GLY A 53 -3.92 -2.54 -3.59
N PRO A 54 -3.09 -1.52 -3.87
CA PRO A 54 -3.17 -0.73 -5.10
C PRO A 54 -3.07 -1.58 -6.38
N LEU A 55 -2.16 -2.54 -6.43
CA LEU A 55 -2.02 -3.45 -7.57
C LEU A 55 -3.30 -4.24 -7.82
N VAL A 56 -3.89 -4.83 -6.79
CA VAL A 56 -5.15 -5.58 -6.90
C VAL A 56 -6.27 -4.68 -7.40
N TYR A 57 -6.39 -3.46 -6.88
CA TYR A 57 -7.39 -2.50 -7.35
C TYR A 57 -7.20 -2.14 -8.84
N LEU A 58 -5.97 -1.85 -9.26
CA LEU A 58 -5.67 -1.49 -10.66
C LEU A 58 -5.93 -2.66 -11.61
N VAL A 59 -5.57 -3.88 -11.21
CA VAL A 59 -5.83 -5.09 -12.00
C VAL A 59 -7.34 -5.33 -12.12
N TRP A 60 -8.07 -5.24 -11.01
CA TRP A 60 -9.53 -5.37 -11.00
C TRP A 60 -10.18 -4.32 -11.92
N ARG A 61 -9.80 -3.05 -11.77
CA ARG A 61 -10.32 -1.94 -12.57
C ARG A 61 -10.07 -2.11 -14.08
N THR A 62 -8.91 -2.66 -14.44
CA THR A 62 -8.56 -2.93 -15.84
C THR A 62 -9.40 -4.07 -16.41
N ARG A 63 -9.70 -5.11 -15.62
CA ARG A 63 -10.55 -6.23 -16.06
C ARG A 63 -12.02 -5.88 -16.20
N GLU A 64 -12.51 -4.85 -15.51
CA GLU A 64 -13.86 -4.30 -15.69
C GLU A 64 -14.02 -3.38 -16.92
N ARG A 65 -12.95 -3.11 -17.67
CA ARG A 65 -13.01 -2.40 -18.97
C ARG A 65 -12.87 -3.32 -20.19
N PRO A 66 -13.60 -4.44 -20.34
CA PRO A 66 -13.70 -5.10 -21.63
C PRO A 66 -14.76 -4.37 -22.48
N GLY A 67 -14.32 -3.42 -23.31
CA GLY A 67 -15.00 -3.10 -24.57
C GLY A 67 -16.27 -2.25 -24.55
N THR A 68 -16.24 -1.02 -24.02
CA THR A 68 -17.12 0.06 -24.54
C THR A 68 -16.35 0.91 -25.55
N ALA A 69 -16.02 0.26 -26.67
CA ALA A 69 -15.71 0.92 -27.93
C ALA A 69 -16.72 0.40 -28.97
N ALA A 70 -17.97 0.84 -28.86
CA ALA A 70 -18.90 0.83 -29.97
C ALA A 70 -19.21 2.30 -30.28
N PRO A 71 -18.70 2.88 -31.39
CA PRO A 71 -19.17 4.17 -31.86
C PRO A 71 -20.59 3.97 -32.39
N THR A 72 -21.58 4.44 -31.65
CA THR A 72 -22.92 4.61 -32.20
C THR A 72 -22.89 5.82 -33.12
N SER A 73 -22.96 5.50 -34.41
CA SER A 73 -23.42 6.29 -35.54
C SER A 73 -24.54 7.27 -35.21
#